data_AF-X1IEJ0-F1
#
_entry.id   AF-X1IEJ0-F1
#
_cell.length_a   1.000
_cell.length_b   1.000
_cell.length_c   1.000
_cell.angle_alpha   90.00
_cell.angle_beta   90.00
_cell.angle_gamma   90.00
#
_symmetry.space_group_name_H-M   'P 1'
#
loop_
_entity.id
_entity.type
_entity.pdbx_description
1 polymer ?
#
loop_
_entity_poly.entity_id
_entity_poly.type
_entity_poly.pdbx_seq_one_letter_code
_entity_poly.pdbx_strand_id
1 'polypeptide(L)'
;KERERKGETPYANPRNVAAGSIRQLNPKITASRYLDFFVYDLLTDLGEKTHEQKHKVLKILGFKTISENRFCGDLEKAFKFHEKWQKNRKKLFFEIDGIVISINSNKIFKKLGIVGKAPRGIVAYKFLLKQATTVIKNIKVQVGRTGALTPVAILKPVKVGGVTISRATLHNTDEIERLGVRIGDTVIVGRAGDVIPDVIKALPQLRTGKERKFKMPKRCPICGAEIVKPEGEVISFCPNPNCTARRRRYFNHFVSKKA
;
A
#
# COMPACT_ATOMS: atom_id res chain seq x y z
N LYS A 1 18.31 -13.92 -6.93
CA LYS A 1 19.47 -14.80 -7.14
C LYS A 1 19.33 -15.70 -8.36
N GLU A 2 18.40 -16.66 -8.41
CA GLU A 2 18.27 -17.53 -9.61
C GLU A 2 17.96 -16.74 -10.90
N ARG A 3 16.98 -15.83 -10.83
CA ARG A 3 16.61 -14.94 -11.96
C ARG A 3 17.76 -14.03 -12.40
N GLU A 4 18.47 -13.44 -11.44
CA GLU A 4 19.63 -12.58 -11.69
C GLU A 4 20.75 -13.34 -12.42
N ARG A 5 21.01 -14.60 -12.03
CA ARG A 5 21.96 -15.49 -12.72
C ARG A 5 21.54 -15.83 -14.15
N LYS A 6 20.24 -15.80 -14.43
CA LYS A 6 19.65 -16.01 -15.77
C LYS A 6 19.50 -14.71 -16.56
N GLY A 7 19.99 -13.57 -16.06
CA GLY A 7 19.82 -12.25 -16.70
C GLY A 7 18.40 -11.70 -16.64
N GLU A 8 17.51 -12.30 -15.85
CA GLU A 8 16.13 -11.88 -15.69
C GLU A 8 15.95 -10.87 -14.55
N THR A 9 14.93 -10.02 -14.68
CA THR A 9 14.55 -9.06 -13.63
C THR A 9 14.19 -9.78 -12.31
N PRO A 10 14.86 -9.47 -11.19
CA PRO A 10 14.52 -10.04 -9.90
C PRO A 10 13.12 -9.59 -9.46
N TYR A 11 12.45 -10.45 -8.68
CA TYR A 11 11.19 -10.07 -8.04
C TYR A 11 11.41 -8.99 -6.99
N ALA A 12 10.46 -8.07 -6.86
CA ALA A 12 10.56 -6.91 -5.98
C ALA A 12 10.43 -7.23 -4.48
N ASN A 13 9.63 -8.24 -4.11
CA ASN A 13 9.39 -8.65 -2.73
C ASN A 13 8.79 -10.08 -2.69
N PRO A 14 8.76 -10.75 -1.52
CA PRO A 14 8.21 -12.10 -1.36
C PRO A 14 6.75 -12.23 -1.82
N ARG A 15 5.91 -11.20 -1.65
CA ARG A 15 4.51 -11.22 -2.13
C ARG A 15 4.43 -11.35 -3.64
N ASN A 16 5.27 -10.61 -4.38
CA ASN A 16 5.35 -10.70 -5.83
C ASN A 16 5.94 -12.04 -6.29
N VAL A 17 6.92 -12.60 -5.56
CA VAL A 17 7.45 -13.94 -5.81
C VAL A 17 6.35 -14.99 -5.68
N ALA A 18 5.62 -15.00 -4.57
CA ALA A 18 4.58 -15.99 -4.29
C ALA A 18 3.44 -15.91 -5.32
N ALA A 19 2.94 -14.69 -5.61
CA ALA A 19 1.88 -14.50 -6.59
C ALA A 19 2.29 -14.95 -8.00
N GLY A 20 3.53 -14.64 -8.43
CA GLY A 20 4.05 -15.10 -9.71
C GLY A 20 4.28 -16.62 -9.75
N SER A 21 4.67 -17.20 -8.62
CA SER A 21 4.94 -18.64 -8.50
C SER A 21 3.66 -19.49 -8.53
N ILE A 22 2.56 -19.01 -7.95
CA ILE A 22 1.27 -19.71 -7.96
C ILE A 22 0.59 -19.62 -9.33
N ARG A 23 0.78 -18.50 -10.06
CA ARG A 23 0.09 -18.23 -11.32
C ARG A 23 0.89 -18.69 -12.54
N GLN A 24 1.41 -19.92 -12.48
CA GLN A 24 2.14 -20.55 -13.58
C GLN A 24 1.23 -21.50 -14.36
N LEU A 25 1.32 -21.49 -15.69
CA LEU A 25 0.61 -22.47 -16.53
C LEU A 25 1.17 -23.88 -16.33
N ASN A 26 2.49 -23.99 -16.18
CA ASN A 26 3.15 -25.26 -15.91
C ASN A 26 3.35 -25.44 -14.39
N PRO A 27 2.67 -26.40 -13.74
CA PRO A 27 2.75 -26.61 -12.30
C PRO A 27 4.14 -27.05 -11.82
N LYS A 28 4.99 -27.61 -12.71
CA LYS A 28 6.39 -27.96 -12.35
C LYS A 28 7.21 -26.73 -11.95
N ILE A 29 6.90 -25.56 -12.54
CA ILE A 29 7.55 -24.30 -12.16
C ILE A 29 7.13 -23.87 -10.76
N THR A 30 5.86 -24.08 -10.38
CA THR A 30 5.39 -23.81 -9.02
C THR A 30 6.02 -24.78 -8.03
N ALA A 31 6.09 -26.07 -8.37
CA ALA A 31 6.68 -27.12 -7.53
C ALA A 31 8.18 -26.89 -7.26
N SER A 32 8.90 -26.24 -8.19
CA SER A 32 10.30 -25.89 -7.98
C SER A 32 10.51 -24.68 -7.05
N ARG A 33 9.43 -24.08 -6.52
CA ARG A 33 9.49 -22.92 -5.62
C ARG A 33 9.17 -23.38 -4.20
N TYR A 34 9.93 -22.87 -3.24
CA TYR A 34 9.72 -23.09 -1.81
C TYR A 34 8.53 -22.26 -1.28
N LEU A 35 7.33 -22.55 -1.78
CA LEU A 35 6.10 -21.94 -1.28
C LEU A 35 5.67 -22.64 0.01
N ASP A 36 5.16 -21.85 0.95
CA ASP A 36 4.53 -22.34 2.16
C ASP A 36 3.17 -21.66 2.37
N PHE A 37 2.30 -22.27 3.16
CA PHE A 37 0.94 -21.82 3.39
C PHE A 37 0.55 -21.95 4.86
N PHE A 38 0.08 -20.84 5.44
CA PHE A 38 -0.42 -20.78 6.80
C PHE A 38 -1.92 -20.47 6.76
N VAL A 39 -2.74 -21.38 7.30
CA VAL A 39 -4.18 -21.17 7.38
C VAL A 39 -4.50 -20.25 8.56
N TYR A 40 -5.45 -19.35 8.37
CA TYR A 40 -5.84 -18.39 9.40
C TYR A 40 -7.33 -18.41 9.77
N ASP A 41 -8.19 -19.09 9.01
CA ASP A 41 -9.63 -19.16 9.31
C ASP A 41 -10.22 -20.48 8.81
N LEU A 42 -11.35 -20.84 9.40
CA LEU A 42 -12.15 -21.99 9.06
C LEU A 42 -13.56 -21.49 8.74
N LEU A 43 -14.05 -21.77 7.52
CA LEU A 43 -15.37 -21.33 7.07
C LEU A 43 -16.49 -22.30 7.50
N THR A 44 -16.15 -23.58 7.67
CA THR A 44 -17.09 -24.61 8.13
C THR A 44 -17.22 -24.53 9.64
N ASP A 45 -18.44 -24.58 10.16
CA ASP A 45 -18.69 -24.68 11.59
C ASP A 45 -18.47 -26.12 12.05
N LEU A 46 -17.47 -26.33 12.90
CA LEU A 46 -17.16 -27.61 13.54
C LEU A 46 -17.39 -27.54 15.05
N GLY A 47 -18.25 -26.61 15.50
CA GLY A 47 -18.62 -26.40 16.90
C GLY A 47 -17.74 -25.41 17.64
N GLU A 48 -16.89 -24.67 16.94
CA GLU A 48 -15.96 -23.73 17.55
C GLU A 48 -16.61 -22.38 17.92
N LYS A 49 -16.48 -22.01 19.19
CA LYS A 49 -17.08 -20.78 19.74
C LYS A 49 -16.16 -19.57 19.58
N THR A 50 -14.86 -19.80 19.43
CA THR A 50 -13.86 -18.74 19.28
C THR A 50 -12.99 -18.90 18.04
N HIS A 51 -12.45 -17.80 17.55
CA HIS A 51 -11.51 -17.81 16.43
C HIS A 51 -10.22 -18.56 16.81
N GLU A 52 -9.74 -18.43 18.05
CA GLU A 52 -8.61 -19.25 18.53
C GLU A 52 -8.89 -20.76 18.44
N GLN A 53 -10.11 -21.21 18.73
CA GLN A 53 -10.49 -22.62 18.57
C GLN A 53 -10.42 -23.06 17.10
N LYS A 54 -10.74 -22.19 16.13
CA LYS A 54 -10.53 -22.48 14.70
C LYS A 54 -9.08 -22.84 14.41
N HIS A 55 -8.12 -22.06 14.93
CA HIS A 55 -6.68 -22.34 14.75
C HIS A 55 -6.28 -23.68 15.37
N LYS A 56 -6.85 -24.05 16.52
CA LYS A 56 -6.61 -25.35 17.16
C LYS A 56 -7.16 -26.51 16.30
N VAL A 57 -8.39 -26.39 15.81
CA VAL A 57 -9.01 -27.38 14.92
C VAL A 57 -8.20 -27.55 13.63
N LEU A 58 -7.82 -26.44 12.98
CA LEU A 58 -7.00 -26.45 11.77
C LEU A 58 -5.65 -27.16 12.00
N LYS A 59 -5.02 -26.95 13.15
CA LYS A 59 -3.78 -27.64 13.51
C LYS A 59 -3.98 -29.14 13.68
N ILE A 60 -5.09 -29.58 14.28
CA ILE A 60 -5.45 -31.00 14.41
C ILE A 60 -5.67 -31.63 13.02
N LEU A 61 -6.27 -30.89 12.10
CA LEU A 61 -6.49 -31.32 10.71
C LEU A 61 -5.20 -31.35 9.85
N GLY A 62 -4.04 -31.05 10.43
CA GLY A 62 -2.74 -31.10 9.74
C GLY A 62 -2.37 -29.81 8.99
N PHE A 63 -3.17 -28.75 9.08
CA PHE A 63 -2.81 -27.46 8.50
C PHE A 63 -1.75 -26.75 9.35
N LYS A 64 -0.81 -26.09 8.67
CA LYS A 64 0.12 -25.16 9.33
C LYS A 64 -0.63 -23.91 9.78
N THR A 65 -0.46 -23.55 11.05
CA THR A 65 -0.94 -22.30 11.63
C THR A 65 0.24 -21.52 12.21
N ILE A 66 0.08 -20.21 12.39
CA ILE A 66 1.14 -19.36 12.95
C ILE A 66 1.21 -19.57 14.46
N SER A 67 2.31 -20.14 14.95
CA SER A 67 2.53 -20.42 16.38
C SER A 67 2.57 -19.18 17.26
N GLU A 68 2.88 -18.05 16.66
CA GLU A 68 3.00 -16.74 17.28
C GLU A 68 1.64 -16.12 17.60
N ASN A 69 0.55 -16.66 17.05
CA ASN A 69 -0.81 -16.20 17.34
C ASN A 69 -1.08 -16.26 18.86
N ARG A 70 -1.71 -15.21 19.39
CA ARG A 70 -1.96 -15.09 20.83
C ARG A 70 -3.31 -14.45 21.09
N PHE A 71 -4.06 -15.00 22.04
CA PHE A 71 -5.22 -14.33 22.59
C PHE A 71 -4.80 -13.11 23.42
N CYS A 72 -5.40 -11.96 23.10
CA CYS A 72 -5.26 -10.71 23.85
C CYS A 72 -6.60 -10.40 24.50
N GLY A 73 -6.66 -10.46 25.84
CA GLY A 73 -7.89 -10.16 26.60
C GLY A 73 -8.28 -8.69 26.63
N ASP A 74 -7.40 -7.80 26.19
CA ASP A 74 -7.56 -6.35 26.19
C ASP A 74 -6.71 -5.72 25.07
N LEU A 75 -6.96 -4.43 24.80
CA LEU A 75 -6.26 -3.68 23.75
C LEU A 75 -4.78 -3.44 24.09
N GLU A 76 -4.44 -3.28 25.36
CA GLU A 76 -3.05 -3.04 25.77
C GLU A 76 -2.15 -4.23 25.41
N LYS A 77 -2.62 -5.45 25.62
CA LYS A 77 -1.93 -6.67 25.17
C LYS A 77 -1.81 -6.74 23.66
N ALA A 78 -2.83 -6.30 22.91
CA ALA A 78 -2.77 -6.25 21.46
C ALA A 78 -1.71 -5.24 20.96
N PHE A 79 -1.61 -4.07 21.60
CA PHE A 79 -0.57 -3.07 21.29
C PHE A 79 0.83 -3.57 21.64
N LYS A 80 1.03 -4.17 22.82
CA LYS A 80 2.30 -4.81 23.20
C LYS A 80 2.70 -5.93 22.22
N PHE A 81 1.72 -6.70 21.74
CA PHE A 81 1.95 -7.73 20.73
C PHE A 81 2.40 -7.14 19.38
N HIS A 82 1.77 -6.05 18.94
CA HIS A 82 2.20 -5.29 17.74
C HIS A 82 3.64 -4.78 17.89
N GLU A 83 3.96 -4.10 18.99
CA GLU A 83 5.30 -3.54 19.21
C GLU A 83 6.38 -4.63 19.24
N LYS A 84 6.09 -5.75 19.93
CA LYS A 84 6.97 -6.92 19.97
C LYS A 84 7.29 -7.38 18.55
N TRP A 85 6.29 -7.57 17.71
CA TRP A 85 6.51 -8.07 16.35
C TRP A 85 7.06 -7.02 15.40
N GLN A 86 6.79 -5.74 15.62
CA GLN A 86 7.45 -4.66 14.86
C GLN A 86 8.98 -4.71 15.05
N LYS A 87 9.45 -4.93 16.27
CA LYS A 87 10.87 -5.06 16.61
C LYS A 87 11.46 -6.39 16.13
N ASN A 88 10.70 -7.47 16.25
CA ASN A 88 11.20 -8.84 16.02
C ASN A 88 10.86 -9.41 14.62
N ARG A 89 10.22 -8.65 13.71
CA ARG A 89 9.76 -9.16 12.39
C ARG A 89 10.84 -9.87 11.56
N LYS A 90 12.12 -9.52 11.74
CA LYS A 90 13.25 -10.15 11.03
C LYS A 90 13.59 -11.56 11.54
N LYS A 91 13.06 -11.96 12.70
CA LYS A 91 13.25 -13.30 13.28
C LYS A 91 12.31 -14.35 12.65
N LEU A 92 11.27 -13.92 11.97
CA LEU A 92 10.36 -14.80 11.25
C LEU A 92 11.00 -15.26 9.94
N PHE A 93 10.68 -16.49 9.52
CA PHE A 93 11.13 -17.04 8.23
C PHE A 93 10.45 -16.39 7.01
N PHE A 94 9.47 -15.52 7.24
CA PHE A 94 8.71 -14.81 6.22
C PHE A 94 8.56 -13.32 6.57
N GLU A 95 8.36 -12.49 5.54
CA GLU A 95 8.09 -11.07 5.75
C GLU A 95 6.64 -10.82 6.19
N ILE A 96 6.47 -9.94 7.18
CA ILE A 96 5.18 -9.42 7.62
C ILE A 96 5.16 -7.89 7.58
N ASP A 97 4.00 -7.31 7.30
CA ASP A 97 3.78 -5.87 7.21
C ASP A 97 2.89 -5.32 8.35
N GLY A 98 2.53 -6.18 9.30
CA GLY A 98 1.73 -5.86 10.48
C GLY A 98 1.25 -7.12 11.19
N ILE A 99 0.28 -6.91 12.08
CA ILE A 99 -0.52 -7.99 12.68
C ILE A 99 -1.99 -7.84 12.26
N VAL A 100 -2.78 -8.88 12.47
CA VAL A 100 -4.23 -8.82 12.33
C VAL A 100 -4.85 -8.96 13.71
N ILE A 101 -5.70 -8.01 14.09
CA ILE A 101 -6.47 -8.05 15.33
C ILE A 101 -7.89 -8.47 14.95
N SER A 102 -8.39 -9.54 15.56
CA SER A 102 -9.73 -10.08 15.30
C SER A 102 -10.46 -10.28 16.62
N ILE A 103 -11.76 -9.98 16.64
CA ILE A 103 -12.63 -10.33 17.76
C ILE A 103 -12.66 -11.85 17.91
N ASN A 104 -12.28 -12.34 19.09
CA ASN A 104 -12.12 -13.78 19.30
C ASN A 104 -13.45 -14.53 19.38
N SER A 105 -14.55 -13.92 19.84
CA SER A 105 -15.86 -14.58 19.89
C SER A 105 -16.50 -14.64 18.50
N ASN A 106 -16.75 -15.84 17.98
CA ASN A 106 -17.39 -16.03 16.67
C ASN A 106 -18.80 -15.44 16.64
N LYS A 107 -19.54 -15.52 17.75
CA LYS A 107 -20.88 -14.93 17.91
C LYS A 107 -20.84 -13.41 17.78
N ILE A 108 -19.90 -12.75 18.46
CA ILE A 108 -19.75 -11.29 18.39
C ILE A 108 -19.26 -10.89 16.99
N PHE A 109 -18.28 -11.59 16.44
CA PHE A 109 -17.76 -11.34 15.10
C PHE A 109 -18.86 -11.37 14.03
N LYS A 110 -19.72 -12.40 14.06
CA LYS A 110 -20.87 -12.54 13.16
C LYS A 110 -21.87 -11.39 13.34
N LYS A 111 -22.17 -11.01 14.60
CA LYS A 111 -23.09 -9.91 14.91
C LYS A 111 -22.59 -8.55 14.40
N LEU A 112 -21.28 -8.32 14.39
CA LEU A 112 -20.70 -7.08 13.88
C LEU A 112 -20.94 -6.93 12.38
N GLY A 113 -20.88 -8.02 11.60
CA GLY A 113 -21.16 -8.00 10.17
C GLY A 113 -20.07 -7.36 9.31
N ILE A 114 -20.44 -6.95 8.09
CA ILE A 114 -19.53 -6.48 7.03
C ILE A 114 -19.93 -5.06 6.62
N VAL A 115 -18.95 -4.17 6.41
CA VAL A 115 -19.15 -2.83 5.84
C VAL A 115 -18.32 -2.70 4.57
N GLY A 116 -18.99 -2.40 3.46
CA GLY A 116 -18.37 -2.33 2.14
C GLY A 116 -17.76 -3.66 1.72
N LYS A 117 -16.44 -3.81 1.90
CA LYS A 117 -15.67 -5.01 1.52
C LYS A 117 -14.92 -5.66 2.69
N ALA A 118 -15.10 -5.17 3.92
CA ALA A 118 -14.34 -5.61 5.08
C ALA A 118 -15.26 -6.01 6.26
N PRO A 119 -15.00 -7.13 6.94
CA PRO A 119 -15.66 -7.44 8.20
C PRO A 119 -15.33 -6.40 9.27
N ARG A 120 -16.31 -6.00 10.10
CA ARG A 120 -16.10 -4.99 11.15
C ARG A 120 -15.32 -5.52 12.36
N GLY A 121 -15.35 -6.84 12.59
CA GLY A 121 -14.70 -7.49 13.73
C GLY A 121 -13.21 -7.79 13.52
N ILE A 122 -12.59 -7.33 12.43
CA ILE A 122 -11.18 -7.59 12.11
C ILE A 122 -10.51 -6.36 11.54
N VAL A 123 -9.25 -6.14 11.91
CA VAL A 123 -8.44 -5.04 11.38
C VAL A 123 -6.99 -5.47 11.18
N ALA A 124 -6.39 -5.07 10.06
CA ALA A 124 -4.97 -5.20 9.83
C ALA A 124 -4.24 -4.02 10.49
N TYR A 125 -3.54 -4.27 11.59
CA TYR A 125 -2.75 -3.27 12.29
C TYR A 125 -1.31 -3.27 11.76
N LYS A 126 -1.07 -2.42 10.76
CA LYS A 126 0.20 -2.35 10.02
C LYS A 126 1.34 -1.79 10.87
N PHE A 127 2.56 -2.22 10.57
CA PHE A 127 3.76 -1.60 11.12
C PHE A 127 4.03 -0.25 10.47
N LEU A 128 4.89 0.55 11.11
CA LEU A 128 5.40 1.76 10.49
C LEU A 128 6.03 1.44 9.13
N LEU A 129 5.72 2.29 8.15
CA LEU A 129 6.18 2.16 6.79
C LEU A 129 7.71 2.09 6.78
N LYS A 130 8.28 1.23 5.93
CA LYS A 130 9.69 1.37 5.60
C LYS A 130 9.83 2.73 4.91
N GLN A 131 10.66 3.60 5.47
CA GLN A 131 10.91 4.95 4.97
C GLN A 131 12.30 5.02 4.36
N ALA A 132 12.48 5.89 3.38
CA ALA A 132 13.82 6.29 2.94
C ALA A 132 13.85 7.77 2.61
N THR A 133 15.06 8.33 2.68
CA THR A 133 15.32 9.71 2.32
C THR A 133 15.75 9.79 0.85
N THR A 134 15.18 10.72 0.09
CA THR A 134 15.58 10.98 -1.30
C THR A 134 15.33 12.44 -1.68
N VAL A 135 15.67 12.83 -2.91
CA VAL A 135 15.53 14.20 -3.43
C VAL A 135 14.40 14.28 -4.45
N ILE A 136 13.56 15.32 -4.35
CA ILE A 136 12.57 15.67 -5.37
C ILE A 136 13.28 16.35 -6.53
N LYS A 137 13.39 15.67 -7.68
CA LYS A 137 13.95 16.24 -8.91
C LYS A 137 12.99 17.21 -9.58
N ASN A 138 11.70 16.87 -9.58
CA ASN A 138 10.64 17.68 -10.20
C ASN A 138 9.28 17.29 -9.62
N ILE A 139 8.25 18.11 -9.84
CA ILE A 139 6.85 17.76 -9.57
C ILE A 139 6.08 17.87 -10.88
N LYS A 140 5.48 16.76 -11.31
CA LYS A 140 4.62 16.71 -12.51
C LYS A 140 3.16 16.61 -12.11
N VAL A 141 2.28 17.19 -12.92
CA VAL A 141 0.84 17.13 -12.67
C VAL A 141 0.20 16.07 -13.54
N GLN A 142 -0.53 15.16 -12.91
CA GLN A 142 -1.26 14.09 -13.56
C GLN A 142 -2.75 14.43 -13.62
N VAL A 143 -3.34 14.40 -14.82
CA VAL A 143 -4.79 14.55 -14.99
C VAL A 143 -5.46 13.19 -14.83
N GLY A 144 -6.37 13.11 -13.86
CA GLY A 144 -7.19 11.94 -13.53
C GLY A 144 -8.40 11.75 -14.45
N ARG A 145 -9.15 10.67 -14.23
CA ARG A 145 -10.34 10.32 -15.03
C ARG A 145 -11.42 11.42 -14.99
N THR A 146 -11.70 11.92 -13.80
CA THR A 146 -12.69 12.99 -13.55
C THR A 146 -12.15 14.37 -13.90
N GLY A 147 -10.91 14.49 -14.35
CA GLY A 147 -10.25 15.78 -14.62
C GLY A 147 -9.41 16.28 -13.45
N ALA A 148 -9.46 15.66 -12.27
CA ALA A 148 -8.66 16.02 -11.10
C ALA A 148 -7.15 16.10 -11.42
N LEU A 149 -6.48 17.18 -11.02
CA LEU A 149 -5.05 17.38 -11.18
C LEU A 149 -4.32 16.96 -9.90
N THR A 150 -3.60 15.85 -10.00
CA THR A 150 -2.82 15.31 -8.88
C THR A 150 -1.34 15.61 -9.08
N PRO A 151 -0.68 16.35 -8.17
CA PRO A 151 0.76 16.52 -8.21
C PRO A 151 1.49 15.24 -7.82
N VAL A 152 2.52 14.90 -8.57
CA VAL A 152 3.35 13.70 -8.39
C VAL A 152 4.81 14.12 -8.35
N ALA A 153 5.48 13.83 -7.24
CA ALA A 153 6.90 14.03 -7.08
C ALA A 153 7.67 13.03 -7.96
N ILE A 154 8.60 13.55 -8.76
CA ILE A 154 9.61 12.78 -9.49
C ILE A 154 10.87 12.77 -8.63
N LEU A 155 11.26 11.59 -8.18
CA LEU A 155 12.29 11.41 -7.16
C LEU A 155 13.60 10.94 -7.78
N LYS A 156 14.73 11.25 -7.12
CA LYS A 156 15.94 10.44 -7.30
C LYS A 156 15.60 9.01 -6.87
N PRO A 157 15.86 7.98 -7.72
CA PRO A 157 15.50 6.61 -7.40
C PRO A 157 16.05 6.18 -6.03
N VAL A 158 15.20 5.60 -5.19
CA VAL A 158 15.55 5.14 -3.83
C VAL A 158 14.90 3.79 -3.54
N LYS A 159 15.61 2.91 -2.83
CA LYS A 159 15.06 1.61 -2.41
C LYS A 159 14.26 1.76 -1.12
N VAL A 160 12.99 1.37 -1.14
CA VAL A 160 12.10 1.32 0.02
C VAL A 160 11.41 -0.04 0.04
N GLY A 161 11.65 -0.82 1.09
CA GLY A 161 11.01 -2.14 1.23
C GLY A 161 11.25 -3.11 0.08
N GLY A 162 12.47 -3.14 -0.47
CA GLY A 162 12.86 -4.03 -1.57
C GLY A 162 12.50 -3.51 -2.97
N VAL A 163 11.72 -2.43 -3.07
CA VAL A 163 11.29 -1.84 -4.35
C VAL A 163 11.99 -0.50 -4.59
N THR A 164 12.37 -0.21 -5.83
CA THR A 164 12.90 1.10 -6.21
C THR A 164 11.74 2.05 -6.50
N ILE A 165 11.65 3.13 -5.73
CA ILE A 165 10.67 4.20 -5.87
C ILE A 165 11.31 5.37 -6.62
N SER A 166 10.66 5.80 -7.69
CA SER A 166 11.06 6.99 -8.48
C SER A 166 9.95 8.03 -8.59
N ARG A 167 8.75 7.71 -8.08
CA ARG A 167 7.59 8.59 -8.07
C ARG A 167 6.84 8.43 -6.75
N ALA A 168 6.34 9.53 -6.20
CA ALA A 168 5.46 9.52 -5.04
C ALA A 168 4.33 10.54 -5.22
N THR A 169 3.15 10.21 -4.68
CA THR A 169 2.02 11.15 -4.67
C THR A 169 2.28 12.30 -3.69
N LEU A 170 1.84 13.49 -4.06
CA LEU A 170 1.74 14.65 -3.16
C LEU A 170 0.27 15.00 -2.86
N HIS A 171 -0.67 14.13 -3.26
CA HIS A 171 -2.12 14.26 -3.07
C HIS A 171 -2.75 15.46 -3.78
N ASN A 172 -2.49 16.69 -3.34
CA ASN A 172 -3.07 17.93 -3.84
C ASN A 172 -2.14 19.13 -3.51
N THR A 173 -2.56 20.36 -3.85
CA THR A 173 -1.77 21.57 -3.56
C THR A 173 -1.64 21.87 -2.07
N ASP A 174 -2.71 21.61 -1.33
CA ASP A 174 -2.82 21.98 0.08
C ASP A 174 -1.89 21.08 0.91
N GLU A 175 -1.73 19.82 0.50
CA GLU A 175 -0.75 18.89 1.07
C GLU A 175 0.69 19.30 0.75
N ILE A 176 0.97 19.84 -0.44
CA ILE A 176 2.30 20.40 -0.76
C ILE A 176 2.62 21.57 0.16
N GLU A 177 1.64 22.42 0.41
CA GLU A 177 1.78 23.57 1.31
C GLU A 177 1.95 23.14 2.77
N ARG A 178 1.10 22.22 3.25
CA ARG A 178 1.18 21.63 4.60
C ARG A 178 2.53 20.97 4.87
N LEU A 179 3.05 20.21 3.90
CA LEU A 179 4.37 19.59 3.98
C LEU A 179 5.52 20.59 3.73
N GLY A 180 5.21 21.77 3.19
CA GLY A 180 6.18 22.78 2.80
C GLY A 180 7.13 22.35 1.68
N VAL A 181 6.74 21.40 0.84
CA VAL A 181 7.60 20.73 -0.13
C VAL A 181 7.99 21.66 -1.30
N ARG A 182 9.26 21.63 -1.68
CA ARG A 182 9.82 22.34 -2.84
C ARG A 182 10.52 21.38 -3.81
N ILE A 183 10.59 21.76 -5.07
CA ILE A 183 11.41 21.06 -6.07
C ILE A 183 12.89 21.26 -5.70
N GLY A 184 13.62 20.16 -5.52
CA GLY A 184 14.99 20.13 -5.01
C GLY A 184 15.08 19.69 -3.54
N ASP A 185 13.97 19.65 -2.80
CA ASP A 185 14.01 19.24 -1.39
C ASP A 185 14.47 17.80 -1.21
N THR A 186 15.22 17.59 -0.13
CA THR A 186 15.37 16.27 0.46
C THR A 186 14.12 15.93 1.28
N VAL A 187 13.53 14.78 1.02
CA VAL A 187 12.26 14.34 1.60
C VAL A 187 12.34 12.91 2.10
N ILE A 188 11.50 12.60 3.07
CA ILE A 188 11.25 11.22 3.51
C ILE A 188 10.05 10.68 2.74
N VAL A 189 10.25 9.56 2.08
CA VAL A 189 9.22 8.84 1.33
C VAL A 189 8.89 7.51 1.99
N GLY A 190 7.61 7.15 1.94
CA GLY A 190 7.08 5.90 2.44
C GLY A 190 6.36 5.12 1.35
N ARG A 191 5.79 4.00 1.76
CA ARG A 191 4.89 3.20 0.93
C ARG A 191 3.74 2.70 1.77
N ALA A 192 2.61 3.42 1.77
CA ALA A 192 1.42 3.01 2.50
C ALA A 192 0.90 1.65 1.99
N GLY A 193 0.74 0.69 2.91
CA GLY A 193 0.09 -0.60 2.64
C GLY A 193 0.70 -1.41 1.49
N ASP A 194 1.99 -1.23 1.18
CA ASP A 194 2.68 -1.87 0.06
C ASP A 194 2.12 -1.58 -1.34
N VAL A 195 1.45 -0.43 -1.57
CA VAL A 195 0.90 -0.12 -2.90
C VAL A 195 1.41 1.20 -3.46
N ILE A 196 1.11 2.34 -2.81
CA ILE A 196 1.34 3.67 -3.38
C ILE A 196 2.41 4.41 -2.57
N PRO A 197 3.53 4.83 -3.20
CA PRO A 197 4.50 5.69 -2.55
C PRO A 197 3.99 7.10 -2.30
N ASP A 198 4.28 7.63 -1.12
CA ASP A 198 3.89 8.95 -0.63
C ASP A 198 5.09 9.72 -0.05
N VAL A 199 5.01 11.05 -0.12
CA VAL A 199 5.96 11.93 0.58
C VAL A 199 5.42 12.15 1.99
N ILE A 200 6.17 11.73 3.00
CA ILE A 200 5.75 11.82 4.42
C ILE A 200 6.09 13.19 5.01
N LYS A 201 7.32 13.67 4.77
CA LYS A 201 7.75 15.00 5.20
C LYS A 201 8.93 15.52 4.38
N ALA A 202 9.00 16.83 4.22
CA ALA A 202 10.21 17.51 3.76
C ALA A 202 11.23 17.62 4.90
N LEU A 203 12.51 17.80 4.55
CA LEU A 203 13.59 18.10 5.47
C LEU A 203 14.15 19.51 5.15
N PRO A 204 13.47 20.60 5.60
CA PRO A 204 13.87 21.97 5.29
C PRO A 204 15.28 22.34 5.74
N GLN A 205 15.79 21.69 6.80
CA GLN A 205 17.13 21.89 7.32
C GLN A 205 18.24 21.44 6.36
N LEU A 206 17.91 20.64 5.34
CA LEU A 206 18.85 20.21 4.30
C LEU A 206 18.76 21.07 3.03
N ARG A 207 18.06 22.21 3.08
CA ARG A 207 17.93 23.11 1.94
C ARG A 207 19.23 23.87 1.69
N THR A 208 19.51 24.02 0.41
CA THR A 208 20.65 24.77 -0.14
C THR A 208 20.28 26.18 -0.56
N GLY A 209 18.99 26.53 -0.57
CA GLY A 209 18.48 27.81 -1.05
C GLY A 209 18.14 27.82 -2.54
N LYS A 210 18.50 26.77 -3.29
CA LYS A 210 18.21 26.63 -4.74
C LYS A 210 16.84 25.99 -5.03
N GLU A 211 16.09 25.63 -3.99
CA GLU A 211 14.83 24.91 -4.13
C GLU A 211 13.70 25.81 -4.62
N ARG A 212 12.87 25.29 -5.53
CA ARG A 212 11.79 26.06 -6.18
C ARG A 212 10.43 25.67 -5.64
N LYS A 213 9.62 26.65 -5.25
CA LYS A 213 8.22 26.42 -4.88
C LYS A 213 7.45 25.87 -6.08
N PHE A 214 6.67 24.82 -5.87
CA PHE A 214 5.75 24.31 -6.87
C PHE A 214 4.53 25.25 -6.97
N LYS A 215 4.09 25.51 -8.20
CA LYS A 215 2.82 26.18 -8.48
C LYS A 215 2.01 25.29 -9.42
N MET A 216 0.74 25.07 -9.09
CA MET A 216 -0.17 24.39 -10.00
C MET A 216 -0.25 25.21 -11.30
N PRO A 217 -0.14 24.60 -12.49
CA PRO A 217 -0.29 25.33 -13.74
C PRO A 217 -1.69 25.94 -13.84
N LYS A 218 -1.81 27.08 -14.54
CA LYS A 218 -3.12 27.70 -14.84
C LYS A 218 -3.87 26.98 -15.97
N ARG A 219 -3.14 26.26 -16.83
CA ARG A 219 -3.68 25.52 -17.96
C ARG A 219 -3.35 24.03 -17.85
N CYS A 220 -4.29 23.19 -18.29
CA CYS A 220 -4.16 21.75 -18.28
C CYS A 220 -2.95 21.32 -19.13
N PRO A 221 -2.00 20.55 -18.60
CA PRO A 221 -0.79 20.15 -19.32
C PRO A 221 -1.06 19.15 -20.48
N ILE A 222 -2.31 18.74 -20.67
CA ILE A 222 -2.71 17.77 -21.70
C ILE A 222 -3.53 18.42 -22.82
N CYS A 223 -4.51 19.25 -22.48
CA CYS A 223 -5.44 19.83 -23.46
C CYS A 223 -5.45 21.36 -23.49
N GLY A 224 -4.61 22.03 -22.68
CA GLY A 224 -4.50 23.49 -22.66
C GLY A 224 -5.65 24.26 -22.00
N ALA A 225 -6.78 23.60 -21.69
CA ALA A 225 -7.93 24.24 -21.04
C ALA A 225 -7.55 24.87 -19.69
N GLU A 226 -8.17 25.99 -19.34
CA GLU A 226 -7.99 26.65 -18.05
C GLU A 226 -8.43 25.74 -16.90
N ILE A 227 -7.59 25.67 -15.86
CA ILE A 227 -7.83 24.82 -14.68
C ILE A 227 -8.73 25.57 -13.71
N VAL A 228 -9.70 24.86 -13.16
CA VAL A 228 -10.66 25.40 -12.19
C VAL A 228 -10.41 24.74 -10.83
N LYS A 229 -10.44 25.53 -9.75
CA LYS A 229 -10.53 25.06 -8.37
C LYS A 229 -11.82 25.68 -7.80
N PRO A 230 -12.92 24.93 -7.69
CA PRO A 230 -14.15 25.46 -7.10
C PRO A 230 -13.90 25.96 -5.69
N GLU A 231 -14.72 26.90 -5.26
CA GLU A 231 -14.69 27.41 -3.90
C GLU A 231 -14.99 26.27 -2.90
N GLY A 232 -14.21 26.20 -1.82
CA GLY A 232 -14.32 25.13 -0.82
C GLY A 232 -13.69 23.78 -1.20
N GLU A 233 -13.29 23.58 -2.46
CA GLU A 233 -12.69 22.32 -2.91
C GLU A 233 -11.17 22.33 -2.82
N VAL A 234 -10.58 21.23 -2.36
CA VAL A 234 -9.11 21.07 -2.23
C VAL A 234 -8.46 20.75 -3.58
N ILE A 235 -9.22 20.18 -4.52
CA ILE A 235 -8.69 19.60 -5.76
C ILE A 235 -8.99 20.50 -6.96
N SER A 236 -7.94 20.95 -7.64
CA SER A 236 -8.07 21.57 -8.96
C SER A 236 -8.41 20.53 -10.04
N PHE A 237 -9.27 20.86 -11.00
CA PHE A 237 -9.60 19.96 -12.11
C PHE A 237 -9.58 20.64 -13.48
N CYS A 238 -9.41 19.82 -14.51
CA CYS A 238 -9.56 20.21 -15.91
C CYS A 238 -11.05 20.08 -16.32
N PRO A 239 -11.77 21.17 -16.59
CA PRO A 239 -13.21 21.13 -16.87
C PRO A 239 -13.51 20.50 -18.22
N ASN A 240 -12.59 20.58 -19.18
CA ASN A 240 -12.78 20.09 -20.55
C ASN A 240 -13.09 18.58 -20.59
N PRO A 241 -14.32 18.16 -20.96
CA PRO A 241 -14.71 16.75 -21.05
C PRO A 241 -13.99 16.02 -22.19
N ASN A 242 -13.56 16.76 -23.22
CA ASN A 242 -12.84 16.23 -24.38
C ASN A 242 -11.33 16.11 -24.16
N CYS A 243 -10.84 16.40 -22.95
CA CYS A 243 -9.43 16.22 -22.60
C CYS A 243 -8.98 14.77 -22.87
N THR A 244 -7.96 14.58 -23.70
CA THR A 244 -7.46 13.25 -24.11
C THR A 244 -7.09 12.37 -22.92
N ALA A 245 -6.51 12.94 -21.86
CA ALA A 245 -6.19 12.18 -20.64
C ALA A 245 -7.45 11.69 -19.91
N ARG A 246 -8.53 12.49 -19.87
CA ARG A 246 -9.80 12.10 -19.26
C ARG A 246 -10.46 11.00 -20.08
N ARG A 247 -10.60 11.19 -21.40
CA ARG A 247 -11.18 10.18 -22.32
C ARG A 247 -10.43 8.84 -22.24
N ARG A 248 -9.10 8.86 -22.33
CA ARG A 248 -8.29 7.63 -22.21
C ARG A 248 -8.51 6.92 -20.88
N ARG A 249 -8.51 7.65 -19.76
CA ARG A 249 -8.74 7.06 -18.43
C ARG A 249 -10.19 6.62 -18.22
N TYR A 250 -11.14 7.26 -18.88
CA TYR A 250 -12.54 6.86 -18.89
C TYR A 250 -12.69 5.50 -19.57
N PHE A 251 -12.16 5.33 -20.78
CA PHE A 251 -12.18 4.03 -21.48
C PHE A 251 -11.46 2.95 -20.68
N ASN A 252 -10.26 3.23 -20.14
CA ASN A 252 -9.55 2.29 -19.28
C ASN A 252 -10.38 1.86 -18.06
N HIS A 253 -11.21 2.75 -17.51
CA HIS A 253 -12.11 2.40 -16.43
C HIS A 253 -13.30 1.60 -16.92
N PHE A 254 -13.96 2.03 -17.99
CA PHE A 254 -15.13 1.37 -18.58
C PHE A 254 -14.84 -0.10 -18.93
N VAL A 255 -13.65 -0.40 -19.45
CA VAL A 255 -13.23 -1.79 -19.74
C VAL A 255 -12.56 -2.49 -18.55
N SER A 256 -12.57 -1.90 -17.36
CA SER A 256 -11.96 -2.49 -16.17
C SER A 256 -12.86 -3.55 -15.52
N LYS A 257 -12.26 -4.55 -14.87
CA LYS A 257 -12.96 -5.69 -14.25
C LYS A 257 -14.10 -5.33 -13.25
N LYS A 258 -14.16 -4.10 -12.76
CA LYS A 258 -15.10 -3.65 -11.72
C LYS A 258 -16.08 -2.57 -12.20
N ALA A 259 -15.93 -2.08 -13.43
CA ALA A 259 -16.85 -1.09 -13.97
C ALA A 259 -18.19 -1.74 -14.33
#